data_AF-A0A939H2D8-F1
#
_entry.id   AF-A0A939H2D8-F1
#
_cell.length_a   1.000
_cell.length_b   1.000
_cell.length_c   1.000
_cell.angle_alpha   90.00
_cell.angle_beta   90.00
_cell.angle_gamma   90.00
#
_symmetry.space_group_name_H-M   'P 1'
#
loop_
_entity.id
_entity.type
_entity.pdbx_description
1 polymer ?
#
loop_
_entity_poly.entity_id
_entity_poly.type
_entity_poly.pdbx_seq_one_letter_code
_entity_poly.pdbx_strand_id
1 'polypeptide(L)'
;MTSRSTSLYEFGYNFLGPICSEYFFNLLTEIELSDPSEIVFLAREGYFFSKAYQVLVDKGLAEERNRFYLLASRSFLFRITITDKNARSLSLNTKYAGTVKQLLMGRYGFTLRQVDEIFSVEELESECCLPEGSSKLEDLLNKYHSQLNDLIQPSKQAYLLYLQTLGLNAGSKPLLVDIGYSGTIQKLLTYLVGMNSSALYFITTQQGNQRVNENTIFMKSVFKDGVKMGDGYTMLDRSLLFESLLTSPNGQFIDIEKRIGGSGELFNFYFGRKSNPQCSIHDLERIFDGAIDNIVHNLSNGLRFSCTEIETLFEHYAFSRHFFPKDVWPLFDVDDAISGNGNVNPLQLFRI
;
A
#
# COMPACT_ATOMS: atom_id res chain seq x y z
N MET A 1 -14.51 28.32 10.27
CA MET A 1 -13.32 27.56 9.82
C MET A 1 -12.11 28.47 9.93
N THR A 2 -10.95 27.96 10.35
CA THR A 2 -9.69 28.72 10.36
C THR A 2 -9.14 28.86 8.94
N SER A 3 -8.35 29.91 8.65
CA SER A 3 -7.69 30.10 7.34
C SER A 3 -6.95 28.82 6.88
N ARG A 4 -6.24 28.18 7.82
CA ARG A 4 -5.57 26.89 7.61
C ARG A 4 -6.52 25.76 7.20
N SER A 5 -7.63 25.60 7.90
CA SER A 5 -8.62 24.55 7.60
C SER A 5 -9.26 24.72 6.22
N THR A 6 -9.48 25.96 5.77
CA THR A 6 -9.93 26.26 4.40
C THR A 6 -8.85 25.91 3.38
N SER A 7 -7.61 26.35 3.60
CA SER A 7 -6.44 26.07 2.75
C SER A 7 -6.22 24.56 2.53
N LEU A 8 -6.28 23.75 3.59
CA LEU A 8 -6.17 22.28 3.50
C LEU A 8 -7.32 21.66 2.69
N TYR A 9 -8.56 22.10 2.94
CA TYR A 9 -9.73 21.63 2.21
C TYR A 9 -9.65 21.96 0.72
N GLU A 10 -9.33 23.22 0.38
CA GLU A 10 -9.21 23.67 -1.00
C GLU A 10 -8.09 22.92 -1.73
N PHE A 11 -6.97 22.63 -1.05
CA PHE A 11 -5.93 21.79 -1.62
C PHE A 11 -6.45 20.39 -1.95
N GLY A 12 -7.16 19.75 -1.01
CA GLY A 12 -7.80 18.45 -1.23
C GLY A 12 -8.79 18.48 -2.39
N TYR A 13 -9.64 19.51 -2.46
CA TYR A 13 -10.65 19.68 -3.50
C TYR A 13 -10.05 19.88 -4.89
N ASN A 14 -8.97 20.67 -5.01
CA ASN A 14 -8.41 21.06 -6.31
C ASN A 14 -7.31 20.14 -6.82
N PHE A 15 -6.56 19.47 -5.94
CA PHE A 15 -5.46 18.58 -6.33
C PHE A 15 -5.86 17.10 -6.26
N LEU A 16 -6.23 16.63 -5.06
CA LEU A 16 -6.50 15.21 -4.84
C LEU A 16 -7.87 14.79 -5.40
N GLY A 17 -8.85 15.68 -5.31
CA GLY A 17 -10.22 15.50 -5.76
C GLY A 17 -10.35 15.04 -7.22
N PRO A 18 -9.83 15.78 -8.22
CA PRO A 18 -9.98 15.40 -9.63
C PRO A 18 -9.34 14.04 -9.94
N ILE A 19 -8.16 13.78 -9.37
CA ILE A 19 -7.40 12.53 -9.57
C ILE A 19 -8.19 11.36 -9.00
N CYS A 20 -8.64 11.46 -7.74
CA CYS A 20 -9.42 10.41 -7.12
C CYS A 20 -10.82 10.28 -7.74
N SER A 21 -11.40 11.34 -8.31
CA SER A 21 -12.69 11.26 -9.00
C SER A 21 -12.62 10.29 -10.17
N GLU A 22 -11.61 10.45 -11.04
CA GLU A 22 -11.43 9.55 -12.19
C GLU A 22 -11.15 8.11 -11.73
N TYR A 23 -10.39 7.94 -10.64
CA TYR A 23 -10.20 6.62 -10.03
C TYR A 23 -11.52 6.00 -9.55
N PHE A 24 -12.39 6.76 -8.88
CA PHE A 24 -13.69 6.27 -8.41
C PHE A 24 -14.66 5.95 -9.56
N PHE A 25 -14.70 6.72 -10.64
CA PHE A 25 -15.47 6.34 -11.83
C PHE A 25 -15.06 4.96 -12.36
N ASN A 26 -13.74 4.71 -12.45
CA ASN A 26 -13.22 3.44 -12.92
C ASN A 26 -13.44 2.31 -11.89
N LEU A 27 -13.37 2.60 -10.60
CA LEU A 27 -13.66 1.64 -9.54
C LEU A 27 -15.13 1.18 -9.57
N LEU A 28 -16.08 2.11 -9.65
CA LEU A 28 -17.50 1.77 -9.72
C LEU A 28 -17.82 0.96 -10.99
N THR A 29 -17.24 1.35 -12.13
CA THR A 29 -17.35 0.58 -13.37
C THR A 29 -16.78 -0.83 -13.22
N GLU A 30 -15.61 -0.99 -12.58
CA GLU A 30 -15.00 -2.31 -12.37
C GLU A 30 -15.82 -3.19 -11.43
N ILE A 31 -16.42 -2.61 -10.39
CA ILE A 31 -17.33 -3.32 -9.48
C ILE A 31 -18.54 -3.85 -10.24
N GLU A 32 -19.16 -3.04 -11.10
CA GLU A 32 -20.30 -3.44 -11.92
C GLU A 32 -19.94 -4.54 -12.94
N LEU A 33 -18.76 -4.44 -13.56
CA LEU A 33 -18.32 -5.40 -14.59
C LEU A 33 -17.86 -6.74 -14.03
N SER A 34 -17.21 -6.73 -12.86
CA SER A 34 -16.56 -7.93 -12.30
C SER A 34 -17.36 -8.62 -11.20
N ASP A 35 -18.36 -7.93 -10.62
CA ASP A 35 -19.20 -8.37 -9.50
C ASP A 35 -18.38 -9.09 -8.40
N PRO A 36 -17.40 -8.39 -7.80
CA PRO A 36 -16.47 -9.02 -6.87
C PRO A 36 -17.18 -9.46 -5.60
N SER A 37 -16.72 -10.56 -4.99
CA SER A 37 -17.29 -11.05 -3.72
C SER A 37 -17.08 -10.05 -2.60
N GLU A 38 -15.92 -9.38 -2.59
CA GLU A 38 -15.56 -8.33 -1.63
C GLU A 38 -14.72 -7.24 -2.31
N ILE A 39 -14.89 -6.01 -1.86
CA ILE A 39 -14.00 -4.88 -2.19
C ILE A 39 -12.98 -4.72 -1.07
N VAL A 40 -11.70 -4.85 -1.40
CA VAL A 40 -10.62 -4.87 -0.42
C VAL A 40 -9.77 -3.62 -0.56
N PHE A 41 -9.96 -2.67 0.36
CA PHE A 41 -9.16 -1.46 0.41
C PHE A 41 -7.84 -1.73 1.14
N LEU A 42 -6.72 -1.80 0.41
CA LEU A 42 -5.43 -2.16 1.00
C LEU A 42 -4.86 -1.01 1.83
N ALA A 43 -4.30 -1.33 2.99
CA ALA A 43 -3.48 -0.38 3.73
C ALA A 43 -2.25 0.04 2.91
N ARG A 44 -1.89 1.33 2.88
CA ARG A 44 -2.37 2.42 3.78
C ARG A 44 -3.40 3.33 3.11
N GLU A 45 -3.32 3.46 1.80
CA GLU A 45 -4.06 4.36 0.93
C GLU A 45 -5.55 4.04 0.92
N GLY A 46 -5.89 2.76 1.07
CA GLY A 46 -7.25 2.27 1.18
C GLY A 46 -8.06 2.88 2.33
N TYR A 47 -7.42 3.53 3.31
CA TYR A 47 -8.14 4.25 4.37
C TYR A 47 -8.98 5.40 3.79
N PHE A 48 -8.38 6.20 2.91
CA PHE A 48 -9.09 7.27 2.22
C PHE A 48 -10.17 6.71 1.29
N PHE A 49 -9.82 5.69 0.48
CA PHE A 49 -10.76 5.13 -0.48
C PHE A 49 -11.96 4.46 0.19
N SER A 50 -11.77 3.78 1.33
CA SER A 50 -12.86 3.19 2.09
C SER A 50 -13.83 4.26 2.63
N LYS A 51 -13.30 5.38 3.14
CA LYS A 51 -14.10 6.52 3.59
C LYS A 51 -14.87 7.17 2.43
N ALA A 52 -14.19 7.46 1.33
CA ALA A 52 -14.79 8.05 0.15
C ALA A 52 -15.90 7.15 -0.42
N TYR A 53 -15.66 5.84 -0.52
CA TYR A 53 -16.68 4.87 -0.95
C TYR A 53 -17.90 4.87 -0.03
N GLN A 54 -17.72 4.88 1.30
CA GLN A 54 -18.84 4.99 2.25
C GLN A 54 -19.68 6.25 1.99
N VAL A 55 -19.04 7.41 1.80
CA VAL A 55 -19.76 8.66 1.52
C VAL A 55 -20.54 8.58 0.20
N LEU A 56 -20.00 7.90 -0.81
CA LEU A 56 -20.70 7.69 -2.07
C LEU A 56 -21.92 6.78 -1.89
N VAL A 57 -21.82 5.72 -1.08
CA VAL A 57 -22.98 4.87 -0.74
C VAL A 57 -24.04 5.68 0.01
N ASP A 58 -23.64 6.45 1.02
CA ASP A 58 -24.56 7.25 1.84
C ASP A 58 -25.32 8.31 1.00
N LYS A 59 -24.71 8.76 -0.11
CA LYS A 59 -25.30 9.71 -1.07
C LYS A 59 -26.03 9.04 -2.24
N GLY A 60 -26.09 7.72 -2.29
CA GLY A 60 -26.72 6.96 -3.38
C GLY A 60 -25.98 7.04 -4.72
N LEU A 61 -24.68 7.33 -4.68
CA LEU A 61 -23.79 7.38 -5.85
C LEU A 61 -23.02 6.06 -6.07
N ALA A 62 -23.07 5.15 -5.11
CA ALA A 62 -22.52 3.80 -5.20
C ALA A 62 -23.45 2.81 -4.49
N GLU A 63 -23.45 1.55 -4.91
CA GLU A 63 -24.19 0.49 -4.23
C GLU A 63 -23.46 0.02 -2.96
N GLU A 64 -24.21 -0.36 -1.93
CA GLU A 64 -23.64 -1.01 -0.75
C GLU A 64 -23.16 -2.43 -1.13
N ARG A 65 -21.86 -2.66 -0.95
CA ARG A 65 -21.19 -3.95 -1.22
C ARG A 65 -20.36 -4.39 -0.03
N ASN A 66 -20.16 -5.71 0.11
CA ASN A 66 -19.24 -6.27 1.09
C ASN A 66 -17.84 -5.67 0.89
N ARG A 67 -17.35 -4.95 1.89
CA ARG A 67 -16.06 -4.25 1.82
C ARG A 67 -15.37 -4.23 3.15
N PHE A 68 -14.05 -4.11 3.12
CA PHE A 68 -13.25 -3.87 4.32
C PHE A 68 -11.92 -3.21 3.99
N TYR A 69 -11.36 -2.57 5.01
CA TYR A 69 -10.00 -2.05 4.99
C TYR A 69 -9.05 -3.13 5.49
N LEU A 70 -8.16 -3.61 4.61
CA LEU A 70 -7.25 -4.71 4.92
C LEU A 70 -5.89 -4.19 5.38
N LEU A 71 -5.56 -4.46 6.65
CA LEU A 71 -4.21 -4.32 7.16
C LEU A 71 -3.26 -5.30 6.45
N ALA A 72 -2.37 -4.75 5.65
CA ALA A 72 -1.29 -5.45 4.97
C ALA A 72 -0.11 -4.49 4.82
N SER A 73 1.11 -5.01 4.86
CA SER A 73 2.29 -4.27 4.43
C SER A 73 3.23 -5.22 3.70
N ARG A 74 3.98 -4.71 2.72
CA ARG A 74 4.96 -5.53 1.98
C ARG A 74 5.95 -6.19 2.94
N SER A 75 6.48 -5.44 3.91
CA SER A 75 7.46 -5.98 4.86
C SER A 75 6.89 -7.10 5.74
N PHE A 76 5.66 -6.93 6.25
CA PHE A 76 4.98 -7.96 7.02
C PHE A 76 4.74 -9.23 6.18
N LEU A 77 4.20 -9.07 4.97
CA LEU A 77 3.89 -10.21 4.10
C LEU A 77 5.17 -10.94 3.68
N PHE A 78 6.24 -10.22 3.33
CA PHE A 78 7.55 -10.82 3.06
C PHE A 78 8.08 -11.60 4.26
N ARG A 79 7.91 -11.10 5.49
CA ARG A 79 8.32 -11.79 6.72
C ARG A 79 7.63 -13.13 6.88
N ILE A 80 6.30 -13.14 6.86
CA ILE A 80 5.51 -14.35 7.12
C ILE A 80 5.59 -15.38 5.97
N THR A 81 6.17 -15.00 4.83
CA THR A 81 6.46 -15.89 3.71
C THR A 81 7.95 -16.13 3.48
N ILE A 82 8.85 -15.70 4.37
CA ILE A 82 10.31 -15.75 4.11
C ILE A 82 10.83 -17.17 3.89
N THR A 83 10.22 -18.17 4.53
CA THR A 83 10.58 -19.58 4.39
C THR A 83 10.02 -20.23 3.13
N ASP A 84 9.03 -19.59 2.50
CA ASP A 84 8.44 -20.08 1.26
C ASP A 84 9.30 -19.71 0.05
N LYS A 85 9.78 -20.71 -0.69
CA LYS A 85 10.67 -20.48 -1.84
C LYS A 85 10.01 -19.68 -2.97
N ASN A 86 8.73 -19.93 -3.26
CA ASN A 86 8.04 -19.31 -4.38
C ASN A 86 7.70 -17.85 -4.06
N ALA A 87 7.15 -17.59 -2.87
CA ALA A 87 6.80 -16.24 -2.45
C ALA A 87 8.04 -15.35 -2.23
N ARG A 88 9.14 -15.92 -1.72
CA ARG A 88 10.41 -15.22 -1.49
C ARG A 88 11.04 -14.62 -2.75
N SER A 89 10.79 -15.20 -3.93
CA SER A 89 11.27 -14.60 -5.19
C SER A 89 10.76 -13.16 -5.40
N LEU A 90 9.57 -12.83 -4.87
CA LEU A 90 8.99 -11.48 -4.96
C LEU A 90 9.78 -10.44 -4.15
N SER A 91 10.37 -10.84 -3.02
CA SER A 91 11.21 -9.95 -2.21
C SER A 91 12.65 -9.87 -2.72
N LEU A 92 13.18 -10.94 -3.33
CA LEU A 92 14.57 -11.02 -3.78
C LEU A 92 14.83 -10.33 -5.12
N ASN A 93 13.82 -10.21 -5.99
CA ASN A 93 13.96 -9.58 -7.30
C ASN A 93 13.87 -8.03 -7.28
N THR A 94 13.71 -7.42 -6.10
CA THR A 94 13.67 -5.96 -5.94
C THR A 94 15.05 -5.43 -5.57
N LYS A 95 15.48 -4.35 -6.22
CA LYS A 95 16.80 -3.73 -5.98
C LYS A 95 17.06 -3.44 -4.50
N TYR A 96 18.27 -3.68 -4.05
CA TYR A 96 18.75 -3.39 -2.70
C TYR A 96 20.28 -3.35 -2.67
N ALA A 97 20.85 -2.48 -1.83
CA ALA A 97 22.26 -2.52 -1.48
C ALA A 97 22.42 -2.14 0.01
N GLY A 98 23.13 -2.96 0.77
CA GLY A 98 23.35 -2.78 2.20
C GLY A 98 23.81 -4.07 2.86
N THR A 99 23.69 -4.19 4.18
CA THR A 99 24.02 -5.43 4.88
C THR A 99 22.83 -6.39 4.97
N VAL A 100 23.08 -7.68 5.17
CA VAL A 100 22.00 -8.66 5.44
C VAL A 100 21.13 -8.22 6.61
N LYS A 101 21.73 -7.70 7.67
CA LYS A 101 21.00 -7.15 8.83
C LYS A 101 20.03 -6.05 8.45
N GLN A 102 20.50 -5.05 7.70
CA GLN A 102 19.67 -3.94 7.24
C GLN A 102 18.53 -4.44 6.33
N LEU A 103 18.78 -5.43 5.47
CA LEU A 103 17.76 -6.05 4.64
C LEU A 103 16.68 -6.76 5.47
N LEU A 104 17.09 -7.60 6.44
CA LEU A 104 16.19 -8.34 7.31
C LEU A 104 15.32 -7.40 8.15
N MET A 105 15.89 -6.30 8.65
CA MET A 105 15.16 -5.33 9.44
C MET A 105 14.24 -4.44 8.58
N GLY A 106 14.72 -3.90 7.46
CA GLY A 106 13.95 -2.97 6.62
C GLY A 106 12.92 -3.67 5.73
N ARG A 107 13.36 -4.69 4.97
CA ARG A 107 12.50 -5.38 3.99
C ARG A 107 11.64 -6.46 4.61
N TYR A 108 12.14 -7.19 5.60
CA TYR A 108 11.38 -8.25 6.27
C TYR A 108 10.86 -7.83 7.64
N GLY A 109 11.13 -6.61 8.11
CA GLY A 109 10.54 -6.12 9.36
C GLY A 109 10.89 -6.94 10.59
N PHE A 110 12.04 -7.62 10.61
CA PHE A 110 12.53 -8.27 11.83
C PHE A 110 13.08 -7.24 12.81
N THR A 111 12.95 -7.52 14.10
CA THR A 111 13.63 -6.76 15.15
C THR A 111 15.10 -7.17 15.25
N LEU A 112 15.93 -6.28 15.80
CA LEU A 112 17.35 -6.58 16.05
C LEU A 112 17.53 -7.85 16.89
N ARG A 113 16.73 -7.99 17.95
CA ARG A 113 16.76 -9.17 18.82
C ARG A 113 16.49 -10.47 18.05
N GLN A 114 15.47 -10.46 17.17
CA GLN A 114 15.12 -11.64 16.39
C GLN A 114 16.23 -12.05 15.42
N VAL A 115 16.92 -11.09 14.80
CA VAL A 115 18.02 -11.42 13.89
C VAL A 115 19.27 -11.88 14.63
N ASP A 116 19.60 -11.27 15.78
CA ASP A 116 20.75 -11.64 16.61
C ASP A 116 20.58 -13.03 17.27
N GLU A 117 19.35 -13.49 17.48
CA GLU A 117 19.04 -14.83 18.00
C GLU A 117 19.22 -15.95 16.95
N ILE A 118 19.19 -15.61 15.65
CA ILE A 118 19.20 -16.60 14.55
C ILE A 118 20.53 -16.60 13.79
N PHE A 119 21.08 -15.44 13.48
CA PHE A 119 22.21 -15.28 12.58
C PHE A 119 23.48 -14.90 13.35
N SER A 120 24.65 -15.26 12.81
CA SER A 120 25.92 -14.81 13.38
C SER A 120 26.19 -13.33 13.05
N VAL A 121 27.03 -12.67 13.84
CA VAL A 121 27.46 -11.29 13.56
C VAL A 121 28.11 -11.16 12.17
N GLU A 122 28.92 -12.15 11.77
CA GLU A 122 29.57 -12.16 10.46
C GLU A 122 28.55 -12.26 9.31
N GLU A 123 27.51 -13.08 9.47
CA GLU A 123 26.43 -13.21 8.48
C GLU A 123 25.61 -11.91 8.39
N LEU A 124 25.30 -11.29 9.53
CA LEU A 124 24.51 -10.07 9.60
C LEU A 124 25.22 -8.85 9.00
N GLU A 125 26.53 -8.72 9.19
CA GLU A 125 27.32 -7.60 8.66
C GLU A 125 27.82 -7.85 7.23
N SER A 126 27.54 -9.02 6.64
CA SER A 126 27.89 -9.31 5.26
C SER A 126 27.12 -8.42 4.26
N GLU A 127 27.81 -8.02 3.19
CA GLU A 127 27.22 -7.20 2.12
C GLU A 127 26.20 -7.99 1.30
N CYS A 128 25.07 -7.36 1.01
CA CYS A 128 23.99 -7.89 0.20
C CYS A 128 23.59 -6.86 -0.87
N CYS A 129 23.71 -7.26 -2.13
CA CYS A 129 23.17 -6.53 -3.28
C CYS A 129 22.12 -7.42 -3.95
N LEU A 130 20.92 -6.89 -4.18
CA LEU A 130 19.86 -7.60 -4.90
C LEU A 130 19.56 -6.88 -6.22
N PRO A 131 19.27 -7.62 -7.31
CA PRO A 131 19.03 -9.08 -7.34
C PRO A 131 20.29 -9.97 -7.46
N GLU A 132 21.48 -9.40 -7.66
CA GLU A 132 22.71 -10.14 -8.01
C GLU A 132 23.15 -11.15 -6.93
N GLY A 133 22.95 -10.82 -5.66
CA GLY A 133 23.29 -11.63 -4.49
C GLY A 133 22.16 -12.53 -3.97
N SER A 134 21.07 -12.68 -4.72
CA SER A 134 19.90 -13.48 -4.33
C SER A 134 20.26 -14.91 -3.95
N SER A 135 21.09 -15.60 -4.73
CA SER A 135 21.49 -17.00 -4.46
C SER A 135 22.17 -17.17 -3.09
N LYS A 136 23.12 -16.30 -2.73
CA LYS A 136 23.80 -16.36 -1.43
C LYS A 136 22.83 -16.13 -0.26
N LEU A 137 21.90 -15.18 -0.44
CA LEU A 137 20.89 -14.91 0.57
C LEU A 137 19.88 -16.07 0.69
N GLU A 138 19.51 -16.72 -0.42
CA GLU A 138 18.67 -17.92 -0.39
C GLU A 138 19.33 -19.04 0.41
N ASP A 139 20.61 -19.31 0.18
CA ASP A 139 21.37 -20.32 0.92
C ASP A 139 21.40 -20.01 2.43
N LEU A 140 21.64 -18.75 2.79
CA LEU A 140 21.63 -18.30 4.18
C LEU A 140 20.24 -18.47 4.83
N LEU A 141 19.16 -18.07 4.15
CA LEU A 141 17.80 -18.23 4.64
C LEU A 141 17.40 -19.72 4.75
N ASN A 142 17.87 -20.56 3.82
CA ASN A 142 17.62 -22.00 3.85
C ASN A 142 18.38 -22.68 4.99
N LYS A 143 19.61 -22.24 5.29
CA LYS A 143 20.40 -22.71 6.44
C LYS A 143 19.64 -22.53 7.77
N TYR A 144 18.92 -21.43 7.93
CA TYR A 144 18.15 -21.11 9.13
C TYR A 144 16.63 -21.32 8.98
N HIS A 145 16.21 -22.16 8.03
CA HIS A 145 14.80 -22.33 7.69
C HIS A 145 13.93 -22.71 8.91
N SER A 146 14.39 -23.64 9.76
CA SER A 146 13.60 -24.09 10.92
C SER A 146 13.38 -22.95 11.92
N GLN A 147 14.46 -22.24 12.29
CA GLN A 147 14.41 -21.13 13.24
C GLN A 147 13.55 -19.98 12.72
N LEU A 148 13.68 -19.64 11.44
CA LEU A 148 12.84 -18.62 10.80
C LEU A 148 11.38 -19.06 10.75
N ASN A 149 11.10 -20.33 10.43
CA ASN A 149 9.74 -20.84 10.40
C ASN A 149 9.10 -20.75 11.78
N ASP A 150 9.77 -21.22 12.83
CA ASP A 150 9.26 -21.18 14.19
C ASP A 150 9.00 -19.74 14.66
N LEU A 151 9.87 -18.80 14.27
CA LEU A 151 9.73 -17.39 14.59
C LEU A 151 8.49 -16.74 13.95
N ILE A 152 8.24 -17.00 12.66
CA ILE A 152 7.16 -16.31 11.91
C ILE A 152 5.80 -17.01 12.03
N GLN A 153 5.79 -18.26 12.49
CA GLN A 153 4.61 -19.12 12.49
C GLN A 153 3.42 -18.47 13.22
N PRO A 154 3.56 -17.92 14.45
CA PRO A 154 2.43 -17.37 15.18
C PRO A 154 1.75 -16.21 14.43
N SER A 155 2.55 -15.28 13.89
CA SER A 155 2.06 -14.17 13.07
C SER A 155 1.37 -14.65 11.79
N LYS A 156 1.95 -15.66 11.11
CA LYS A 156 1.36 -16.25 9.90
C LYS A 156 -0.01 -16.87 10.20
N GLN A 157 -0.13 -17.65 11.27
CA GLN A 157 -1.40 -18.25 11.67
C GLN A 157 -2.45 -17.22 12.07
N ALA A 158 -2.06 -16.23 12.87
CA ALA A 158 -2.96 -15.14 13.26
C ALA A 158 -3.46 -14.37 12.04
N TYR A 159 -2.57 -14.11 11.07
CA TYR A 159 -2.95 -13.40 9.84
C TYR A 159 -3.88 -14.21 8.93
N LEU A 160 -3.61 -15.51 8.73
CA LEU A 160 -4.50 -16.37 7.94
C LEU A 160 -5.90 -16.45 8.57
N LEU A 161 -5.97 -16.54 9.90
CA LEU A 161 -7.26 -16.48 10.61
C LEU A 161 -7.94 -15.12 10.42
N TYR A 162 -7.20 -14.02 10.49
CA TYR A 162 -7.73 -12.68 10.23
C TYR A 162 -8.32 -12.55 8.83
N LEU A 163 -7.61 -13.00 7.78
CA LEU A 163 -8.12 -13.02 6.41
C LEU A 163 -9.40 -13.86 6.31
N GLN A 164 -9.43 -15.03 6.95
CA GLN A 164 -10.61 -15.89 6.98
C GLN A 164 -11.81 -15.20 7.65
N THR A 165 -11.61 -14.46 8.75
CA THR A 165 -12.69 -13.70 9.41
C THR A 165 -13.27 -12.58 8.55
N LEU A 166 -12.51 -12.10 7.56
CA LEU A 166 -12.97 -11.11 6.57
C LEU A 166 -13.66 -11.75 5.36
N GLY A 167 -13.78 -13.08 5.32
CA GLY A 167 -14.36 -13.82 4.20
C GLY A 167 -13.36 -14.17 3.10
N LEU A 168 -12.08 -13.78 3.21
CA LEU A 168 -11.07 -14.12 2.21
C LEU A 168 -10.65 -15.59 2.34
N ASN A 169 -10.97 -16.37 1.32
CA ASN A 169 -10.70 -17.80 1.25
C ASN A 169 -10.52 -18.24 -0.22
N ALA A 170 -10.14 -19.50 -0.46
CA ALA A 170 -9.84 -20.02 -1.80
C ALA A 170 -10.99 -19.86 -2.83
N GLY A 171 -12.24 -19.77 -2.37
CA GLY A 171 -13.41 -19.55 -3.23
C GLY A 171 -13.74 -18.07 -3.50
N SER A 172 -13.14 -17.14 -2.74
CA SER A 172 -13.36 -15.70 -2.92
C SER A 172 -12.74 -15.16 -4.20
N LYS A 173 -13.30 -14.07 -4.72
CA LYS A 173 -12.82 -13.32 -5.89
C LYS A 173 -12.82 -11.82 -5.56
N PRO A 174 -11.93 -11.36 -4.69
CA PRO A 174 -11.91 -9.97 -4.26
C PRO A 174 -11.40 -9.04 -5.35
N LEU A 175 -11.90 -7.80 -5.33
CA LEU A 175 -11.33 -6.66 -6.04
C LEU A 175 -10.51 -5.82 -5.05
N LEU A 176 -9.19 -5.84 -5.19
CA LEU A 176 -8.27 -5.08 -4.36
C LEU A 176 -8.14 -3.65 -4.92
N VAL A 177 -8.14 -2.67 -4.02
CA VAL A 177 -8.06 -1.24 -4.32
C VAL A 177 -6.79 -0.68 -3.70
N ASP A 178 -5.91 -0.15 -4.54
CA ASP A 178 -4.56 0.32 -4.18
C ASP A 178 -4.09 1.37 -5.21
N ILE A 179 -3.06 2.15 -4.89
CA ILE A 179 -2.38 3.04 -5.84
C ILE A 179 -1.08 2.44 -6.38
N GLY A 180 -0.55 1.40 -5.72
CA GLY A 180 0.75 0.81 -6.03
C GLY A 180 0.89 0.28 -7.46
N TYR A 181 2.12 -0.02 -7.89
CA TYR A 181 2.41 -0.29 -9.31
C TYR A 181 2.81 -1.73 -9.64
N SER A 182 3.33 -2.49 -8.68
CA SER A 182 3.93 -3.82 -8.91
C SER A 182 3.04 -5.00 -8.51
N GLY A 183 1.93 -4.74 -7.82
CA GLY A 183 0.98 -5.75 -7.36
C GLY A 183 1.54 -6.73 -6.32
N THR A 184 2.62 -6.38 -5.63
CA THR A 184 3.31 -7.30 -4.71
C THR A 184 2.41 -7.80 -3.59
N ILE A 185 1.62 -6.92 -2.96
CA ILE A 185 0.67 -7.31 -1.91
C ILE A 185 -0.40 -8.24 -2.49
N GLN A 186 -0.98 -7.91 -3.64
CA GLN A 186 -1.96 -8.78 -4.33
C GLN A 186 -1.37 -10.18 -4.60
N LYS A 187 -0.15 -10.26 -5.14
CA LYS A 187 0.55 -11.53 -5.40
C LYS A 187 0.73 -12.35 -4.12
N LEU A 188 1.18 -11.72 -3.04
CA LEU A 188 1.40 -12.40 -1.76
C LEU A 188 0.09 -12.85 -1.11
N LEU A 189 -0.98 -12.05 -1.17
CA LEU A 189 -2.29 -12.43 -0.64
C LEU A 189 -2.90 -13.59 -1.44
N THR A 190 -2.84 -13.51 -2.77
CA THR A 190 -3.27 -14.58 -3.70
C THR A 190 -2.53 -15.87 -3.39
N TYR A 191 -1.21 -15.79 -3.16
CA TYR A 191 -0.38 -16.92 -2.78
C TYR A 191 -0.77 -17.50 -1.41
N LEU A 192 -0.88 -16.65 -0.38
CA LEU A 192 -1.14 -17.06 1.01
C LEU A 192 -2.52 -17.68 1.20
N VAL A 193 -3.54 -17.13 0.55
CA VAL A 193 -4.94 -17.57 0.69
C VAL A 193 -5.27 -18.69 -0.29
N GLY A 194 -4.56 -18.75 -1.42
CA GLY A 194 -4.87 -19.69 -2.50
C GLY A 194 -6.14 -19.31 -3.26
N MET A 195 -6.31 -18.02 -3.57
CA MET A 195 -7.50 -17.49 -4.24
C MET A 195 -7.14 -16.76 -5.54
N ASN A 196 -8.08 -16.64 -6.48
CA ASN A 196 -7.92 -15.69 -7.58
C ASN A 196 -8.22 -14.27 -7.08
N SER A 197 -7.57 -13.25 -7.66
CA SER A 197 -7.85 -11.87 -7.27
C SER A 197 -7.78 -10.91 -8.45
N SER A 198 -8.60 -9.86 -8.40
CA SER A 198 -8.50 -8.71 -9.30
C SER A 198 -8.03 -7.50 -8.50
N ALA A 199 -7.39 -6.54 -9.16
CA ALA A 199 -6.99 -5.31 -8.50
C ALA A 199 -7.05 -4.12 -9.45
N LEU A 200 -7.48 -2.98 -8.92
CA LEU A 200 -7.48 -1.69 -9.60
C LEU A 200 -6.42 -0.79 -8.97
N TYR A 201 -5.53 -0.30 -9.81
CA TYR A 201 -4.38 0.53 -9.45
C TYR A 201 -4.44 1.90 -10.10
N PHE A 202 -3.72 2.88 -9.56
CA PHE A 202 -3.46 4.12 -10.29
C PHE A 202 -2.66 3.82 -11.55
N ILE A 203 -1.53 3.14 -11.36
CA ILE A 203 -0.53 2.86 -12.39
C ILE A 203 -0.10 1.41 -12.24
N THR A 204 0.27 0.71 -13.32
CA THR A 204 0.87 -0.63 -13.21
C THR A 204 2.14 -0.76 -14.04
N THR A 205 3.11 -1.54 -13.56
CA THR A 205 4.25 -1.95 -14.39
C THR A 205 3.84 -2.94 -15.46
N GLN A 206 2.81 -3.73 -15.19
CA GLN A 206 2.27 -4.71 -16.10
C GLN A 206 0.80 -4.93 -15.76
N GLN A 207 -0.07 -4.61 -16.72
CA GLN A 207 -1.50 -4.88 -16.67
C GLN A 207 -1.80 -6.30 -17.19
N GLY A 208 -2.94 -6.86 -16.76
CA GLY A 208 -3.48 -8.11 -17.27
C GLY A 208 -3.30 -9.30 -16.32
N ASN A 209 -3.53 -10.49 -16.86
CA ASN A 209 -3.49 -11.74 -16.11
C ASN A 209 -2.05 -12.19 -15.85
N GLN A 210 -1.75 -12.56 -14.60
CA GLN A 210 -0.48 -13.19 -14.20
C GLN A 210 -0.76 -14.42 -13.35
N ARG A 211 0.06 -15.47 -13.49
CA ARG A 211 -0.07 -16.69 -12.68
C ARG A 211 0.69 -16.52 -11.38
N VAL A 212 0.07 -16.93 -10.28
CA VAL A 212 0.67 -17.01 -8.95
C VAL A 212 0.38 -18.41 -8.41
N ASN A 213 1.38 -19.28 -8.53
CA ASN A 213 1.21 -20.72 -8.30
C ASN A 213 0.05 -21.28 -9.16
N GLU A 214 -0.95 -21.90 -8.54
CA GLU A 214 -2.12 -22.46 -9.22
C GLU A 214 -3.21 -21.42 -9.53
N ASN A 215 -3.10 -20.22 -8.94
CA ASN A 215 -4.08 -19.14 -9.05
C ASN A 215 -3.68 -18.10 -10.10
N THR A 216 -4.62 -17.20 -10.40
CA THR A 216 -4.44 -16.10 -11.33
C THR A 216 -4.77 -14.79 -10.64
N ILE A 217 -3.94 -13.78 -10.88
CA ILE A 217 -4.24 -12.40 -10.56
C ILE A 217 -4.57 -11.63 -11.83
N PHE A 218 -5.47 -10.67 -11.74
CA PHE A 218 -5.70 -9.66 -12.76
C PHE A 218 -5.35 -8.28 -12.18
N MET A 219 -4.50 -7.54 -12.89
CA MET A 219 -4.13 -6.17 -12.54
C MET A 219 -4.68 -5.22 -13.60
N LYS A 220 -5.33 -4.13 -13.20
CA LYS A 220 -5.79 -3.05 -14.09
C LYS A 220 -5.34 -1.71 -13.54
N SER A 221 -4.85 -0.82 -14.40
CA SER A 221 -4.58 0.58 -14.03
C SER A 221 -5.64 1.53 -14.57
N VAL A 222 -5.84 2.64 -13.85
CA VAL A 222 -6.71 3.74 -14.30
C VAL A 222 -5.95 4.72 -15.21
N PHE A 223 -4.74 5.13 -14.84
CA PHE A 223 -4.02 6.19 -15.55
C PHE A 223 -3.03 5.65 -16.58
N LYS A 224 -2.19 4.68 -16.19
CA LYS A 224 -1.10 4.19 -17.04
C LYS A 224 -0.66 2.76 -16.71
N ASP A 225 -0.40 1.96 -17.74
CA ASP A 225 0.28 0.67 -17.63
C ASP A 225 1.62 0.66 -18.37
N GLY A 226 2.44 -0.37 -18.12
CA GLY A 226 3.67 -0.64 -18.87
C GLY A 226 4.84 0.28 -18.53
N VAL A 227 4.79 0.99 -17.40
CA VAL A 227 5.82 1.95 -16.96
C VAL A 227 6.56 1.46 -15.72
N LYS A 228 7.85 1.75 -15.57
CA LYS A 228 8.63 1.41 -14.37
C LYS A 228 9.12 2.66 -13.66
N MET A 229 9.32 2.52 -12.36
CA MET A 229 9.90 3.56 -11.52
C MET A 229 11.28 3.95 -12.06
N GLY A 230 11.47 5.23 -12.33
CA GLY A 230 12.69 5.82 -12.88
C GLY A 230 12.74 5.89 -14.42
N ASP A 231 11.69 5.45 -15.13
CA ASP A 231 11.62 5.51 -16.60
C ASP A 231 11.08 6.85 -17.12
N GLY A 232 10.83 7.84 -16.24
CA GLY A 232 10.45 9.20 -16.62
C GLY A 232 8.95 9.50 -16.61
N TYR A 233 8.12 8.59 -16.10
CA TYR A 233 6.68 8.83 -15.96
C TYR A 233 6.38 9.55 -14.65
N THR A 234 6.09 10.86 -14.72
CA THR A 234 6.07 11.77 -13.56
C THR A 234 5.18 11.29 -12.41
N MET A 235 3.96 10.81 -12.67
CA MET A 235 3.05 10.34 -11.62
C MET A 235 3.59 9.13 -10.85
N LEU A 236 4.34 8.24 -11.52
CA LEU A 236 4.98 7.11 -10.87
C LEU A 236 6.26 7.55 -10.15
N ASP A 237 7.13 8.29 -10.83
CA ASP A 237 8.43 8.71 -10.31
C ASP A 237 8.32 9.65 -9.10
N ARG A 238 7.18 10.34 -8.98
CA ARG A 238 6.86 11.23 -7.85
C ARG A 238 5.68 10.74 -7.00
N SER A 239 5.38 9.45 -7.06
CA SER A 239 4.27 8.80 -6.33
C SER A 239 4.30 8.99 -4.81
N LEU A 240 5.47 9.26 -4.21
CA LEU A 240 5.59 9.61 -2.79
C LEU A 240 4.75 10.85 -2.40
N LEU A 241 4.44 11.74 -3.35
CA LEU A 241 3.48 12.83 -3.13
C LEU A 241 2.09 12.28 -2.78
N PHE A 242 1.63 11.24 -3.48
CA PHE A 242 0.38 10.56 -3.16
C PHE A 242 0.49 9.76 -1.87
N GLU A 243 1.55 8.97 -1.68
CA GLU A 243 1.71 8.13 -0.48
C GLU A 243 1.73 8.95 0.82
N SER A 244 2.22 10.19 0.77
CA SER A 244 2.20 11.11 1.91
C SER A 244 0.81 11.60 2.28
N LEU A 245 -0.07 11.79 1.29
CA LEU A 245 -1.43 12.29 1.46
C LEU A 245 -2.42 11.15 1.70
N LEU A 246 -2.35 10.09 0.90
CA LEU A 246 -3.22 8.93 0.98
C LEU A 246 -2.70 7.97 2.04
N THR A 247 -2.75 8.38 3.30
CA THR A 247 -2.27 7.56 4.42
C THR A 247 -3.31 7.38 5.51
N SER A 248 -3.03 6.44 6.43
CA SER A 248 -3.91 6.09 7.53
C SER A 248 -3.49 6.75 8.85
N PRO A 249 -4.36 6.78 9.88
CA PRO A 249 -4.03 7.29 11.21
C PRO A 249 -2.96 6.47 11.95
N ASN A 250 -2.70 5.24 11.50
CA ASN A 250 -1.78 4.29 12.12
C ASN A 250 -0.50 4.19 11.29
N GLY A 251 0.66 4.07 11.96
CA GLY A 251 1.93 3.76 11.31
C GLY A 251 1.86 2.47 10.48
N GLN A 252 2.95 2.12 9.78
CA GLN A 252 2.97 0.91 8.95
C GLN A 252 2.56 -0.32 9.77
N PHE A 253 1.72 -1.18 9.19
CA PHE A 253 1.36 -2.45 9.82
C PHE A 253 2.59 -3.36 9.94
N ILE A 254 2.95 -3.72 11.19
CA ILE A 254 4.17 -4.47 11.53
C ILE A 254 3.84 -5.92 11.87
N ASP A 255 2.81 -6.19 12.66
CA ASP A 255 2.52 -7.54 13.13
C ASP A 255 1.09 -7.72 13.61
N ILE A 256 0.70 -8.98 13.78
CA ILE A 256 -0.59 -9.40 14.33
C ILE A 256 -0.41 -10.56 15.29
N GLU A 257 -1.16 -10.54 16.38
CA GLU A 257 -1.24 -11.65 17.33
C GLU A 257 -2.71 -12.00 17.60
N LYS A 258 -3.01 -13.30 17.70
CA LYS A 258 -4.33 -13.77 18.13
C LYS A 258 -4.44 -13.65 19.65
N ARG A 259 -5.50 -13.00 20.13
CA ARG A 259 -5.79 -12.92 21.57
C ARG A 259 -6.24 -14.28 22.12
N ILE A 260 -5.73 -14.64 23.30
CA ILE A 260 -6.14 -15.83 24.05
C ILE A 260 -7.10 -15.40 25.17
N GLY A 261 -8.37 -15.78 25.05
CA GLY A 261 -9.39 -15.62 26.10
C GLY A 261 -10.01 -14.22 26.20
N GLY A 262 -11.33 -14.15 26.04
CA GLY A 262 -12.14 -12.93 26.21
C GLY A 262 -13.23 -12.78 25.13
N SER A 263 -14.36 -12.15 25.47
CA SER A 263 -15.49 -11.89 24.56
C SER A 263 -15.32 -10.59 23.75
N GLY A 264 -14.09 -10.24 23.35
CA GLY A 264 -13.73 -8.98 22.70
C GLY A 264 -13.07 -9.16 21.33
N GLU A 265 -12.32 -8.14 20.89
CA GLU A 265 -11.54 -8.18 19.64
C GLU A 265 -10.61 -9.40 19.58
N LEU A 266 -10.61 -10.10 18.45
CA LEU A 266 -9.89 -11.38 18.27
C LEU A 266 -8.37 -11.22 18.09
N PHE A 267 -7.92 -10.03 17.68
CA PHE A 267 -6.53 -9.79 17.29
C PHE A 267 -5.95 -8.53 17.97
N ASN A 268 -4.67 -8.58 18.32
CA ASN A 268 -3.85 -7.40 18.56
C ASN A 268 -3.12 -7.05 17.27
N PHE A 269 -3.17 -5.79 16.84
CA PHE A 269 -2.42 -5.29 15.70
C PHE A 269 -1.29 -4.37 16.17
N TYR A 270 -0.11 -4.55 15.61
CA TYR A 270 1.09 -3.79 15.93
C TYR A 270 1.47 -2.89 14.76
N PHE A 271 1.77 -1.64 15.07
CA PHE A 271 2.07 -0.61 14.07
C PHE A 271 3.44 0.02 14.36
N GLY A 272 4.08 0.47 13.28
CA GLY A 272 5.29 1.25 13.34
C GLY A 272 5.08 2.66 13.87
N ARG A 273 6.17 3.42 13.87
CA ARG A 273 6.10 4.84 14.24
C ARG A 273 5.21 5.58 13.25
N LYS A 274 4.53 6.60 13.76
CA LYS A 274 3.73 7.50 12.94
C LYS A 274 4.65 8.51 12.26
N SER A 275 4.48 8.70 10.96
CA SER A 275 5.04 9.86 10.25
C SER A 275 4.25 11.13 10.58
N ASN A 276 4.81 12.29 10.23
CA ASN A 276 4.18 13.58 10.53
C ASN A 276 2.70 13.69 10.08
N PRO A 277 2.29 13.30 8.85
CA PRO A 277 0.87 13.37 8.45
C PRO A 277 -0.06 12.53 9.35
N GLN A 278 0.46 11.47 9.97
CA GLN A 278 -0.34 10.57 10.81
C GLN A 278 -0.47 11.07 12.25
N CYS A 279 0.53 11.82 12.72
CA CYS A 279 0.43 12.59 13.96
C CYS A 279 -0.54 13.77 13.79
N SER A 280 -0.58 14.37 12.60
CA SER A 280 -1.49 15.46 12.22
C SER A 280 -2.70 14.99 11.43
N ILE A 281 -3.28 13.84 11.81
CA ILE A 281 -4.35 13.19 11.03
C ILE A 281 -5.56 14.10 10.77
N HIS A 282 -5.87 15.02 11.68
CA HIS A 282 -6.96 16.00 11.51
C HIS A 282 -6.73 16.96 10.32
N ASP A 283 -5.48 17.35 10.08
CA ASP A 283 -5.13 18.19 8.92
C ASP A 283 -5.28 17.38 7.63
N LEU A 284 -4.89 16.11 7.65
CA LEU A 284 -5.04 15.20 6.52
C LEU A 284 -6.51 14.86 6.23
N GLU A 285 -7.32 14.65 7.27
CA GLU A 285 -8.77 14.46 7.15
C GLU A 285 -9.41 15.70 6.53
N ARG A 286 -8.89 16.90 6.77
CA ARG A 286 -9.40 18.10 6.12
C ARG A 286 -9.12 18.14 4.62
N ILE A 287 -7.97 17.62 4.18
CA ILE A 287 -7.68 17.38 2.75
C ILE A 287 -8.64 16.33 2.20
N PHE A 288 -8.89 15.24 2.95
CA PHE A 288 -9.82 14.19 2.54
C PHE A 288 -11.24 14.71 2.35
N ASP A 289 -11.74 15.56 3.26
CA ASP A 289 -13.05 16.21 3.12
C ASP A 289 -13.17 16.92 1.76
N GLY A 290 -12.17 17.74 1.41
CA GLY A 290 -12.16 18.47 0.14
C GLY A 290 -12.11 17.55 -1.06
N ALA A 291 -11.28 16.51 -1.01
CA ALA A 291 -11.19 15.52 -2.08
C ALA A 291 -12.50 14.74 -2.25
N ILE A 292 -13.13 14.32 -1.16
CA ILE A 292 -14.40 13.58 -1.15
C ILE A 292 -15.53 14.46 -1.70
N ASP A 293 -15.62 15.73 -1.29
CA ASP A 293 -16.64 16.64 -1.80
C ASP A 293 -16.48 16.88 -3.31
N ASN A 294 -15.24 16.94 -3.80
CA ASN A 294 -14.97 17.00 -5.25
C ASN A 294 -15.39 15.71 -5.97
N ILE A 295 -15.06 14.53 -5.42
CA ILE A 295 -15.47 13.23 -5.95
C ILE A 295 -16.99 13.12 -6.06
N VAL A 296 -17.70 13.49 -4.98
CA VAL A 296 -19.17 13.53 -4.94
C VAL A 296 -19.71 14.48 -6.00
N HIS A 297 -19.16 15.69 -6.09
CA HIS A 297 -19.56 16.68 -7.08
C HIS A 297 -19.41 16.15 -8.51
N ASN A 298 -18.26 15.56 -8.83
CA ASN A 298 -17.98 15.07 -10.18
C ASN A 298 -18.85 13.85 -10.53
N LEU A 299 -18.99 12.88 -9.63
CA LEU A 299 -19.87 11.71 -9.84
C LEU A 299 -21.33 12.10 -10.04
N SER A 300 -21.85 13.02 -9.20
CA SER A 300 -23.24 13.48 -9.30
C SER A 300 -23.55 14.20 -10.62
N ASN A 301 -22.53 14.84 -11.22
CA ASN A 301 -22.68 15.62 -12.45
C ASN A 301 -22.10 14.91 -13.69
N GLY A 302 -21.59 13.67 -13.55
CA GLY A 302 -20.94 12.94 -14.63
C GLY A 302 -19.68 13.62 -15.20
N LEU A 303 -18.99 14.42 -14.40
CA LEU A 303 -17.78 15.14 -14.82
C LEU A 303 -16.58 14.18 -14.82
N ARG A 304 -15.98 13.99 -15.99
CA ARG A 304 -14.84 13.09 -16.21
C ARG A 304 -13.60 13.87 -16.59
N PHE A 305 -12.43 13.33 -16.24
CA PHE A 305 -11.14 13.89 -16.64
C PHE A 305 -10.40 12.86 -17.50
N SER A 306 -9.84 13.32 -18.61
CA SER A 306 -8.91 12.52 -19.39
C SER A 306 -7.62 12.28 -18.61
N CYS A 307 -6.90 11.18 -18.92
CA CYS A 307 -5.59 10.93 -18.32
C CYS A 307 -4.63 12.10 -18.54
N THR A 308 -4.66 12.77 -19.70
CA THR A 308 -3.80 13.92 -19.99
C THR A 308 -4.11 15.12 -19.11
N GLU A 309 -5.38 15.39 -18.79
CA GLU A 309 -5.75 16.46 -17.85
C GLU A 309 -5.25 16.16 -16.44
N ILE A 310 -5.39 14.91 -15.99
CA ILE A 310 -4.89 14.46 -14.69
C ILE A 310 -3.36 14.53 -14.61
N GLU A 311 -2.66 14.08 -15.65
CA GLU A 311 -1.20 14.17 -15.74
C GLU A 311 -0.74 15.63 -15.71
N THR A 312 -1.38 16.50 -16.50
CA THR A 312 -1.06 17.94 -16.52
C THR A 312 -1.29 18.60 -15.17
N LEU A 313 -2.41 18.28 -14.50
CA LEU A 313 -2.69 18.74 -13.15
C LEU A 313 -1.58 18.28 -12.19
N PHE A 314 -1.24 17.00 -12.21
CA PHE A 314 -0.21 16.45 -11.34
C PHE A 314 1.15 17.10 -11.58
N GLU A 315 1.55 17.32 -12.82
CA GLU A 315 2.82 17.96 -13.18
C GLU A 315 2.96 19.38 -12.63
N HIS A 316 1.89 20.19 -12.67
CA HIS A 316 1.93 21.53 -12.10
C HIS A 316 2.29 21.54 -10.61
N TYR A 317 1.69 20.63 -9.84
CA TYR A 317 2.04 20.46 -8.43
C TYR A 317 3.43 19.86 -8.30
N ALA A 318 3.70 18.78 -9.03
CA ALA A 318 4.94 18.03 -8.94
C ALA A 318 6.20 18.88 -9.24
N PHE A 319 6.13 19.93 -10.07
CA PHE A 319 7.29 20.72 -10.45
C PHE A 319 7.33 22.16 -9.90
N SER A 320 6.29 22.62 -9.18
CA SER A 320 6.25 24.00 -8.69
C SER A 320 5.70 24.13 -7.29
N ARG A 321 6.55 24.62 -6.38
CA ARG A 321 6.19 24.95 -4.98
C ARG A 321 4.97 25.82 -4.81
N HIS A 322 4.74 26.72 -5.77
CA HIS A 322 3.71 27.75 -5.67
C HIS A 322 2.30 27.15 -5.64
N PHE A 323 2.13 25.91 -6.11
CA PHE A 323 0.88 25.18 -6.04
C PHE A 323 0.64 24.49 -4.69
N PHE A 324 1.65 24.37 -3.82
CA PHE A 324 1.47 23.82 -2.47
C PHE A 324 1.30 24.93 -1.43
N PRO A 325 0.12 25.09 -0.82
CA PRO A 325 -0.06 25.97 0.32
C PRO A 325 0.93 25.62 1.44
N LYS A 326 1.47 26.62 2.15
CA LYS A 326 2.45 26.35 3.23
C LYS A 326 1.89 25.42 4.32
N ASP A 327 0.57 25.47 4.53
CA ASP A 327 -0.11 24.64 5.52
C ASP A 327 -0.05 23.14 5.25
N VAL A 328 0.12 22.72 3.97
CA VAL A 328 0.18 21.29 3.61
C VAL A 328 1.58 20.70 3.72
N TRP A 329 2.63 21.54 3.75
CA TRP A 329 4.02 21.06 3.69
C TRP A 329 4.41 20.09 4.82
N PRO A 330 3.94 20.27 6.08
CA PRO A 330 4.25 19.30 7.15
C PRO A 330 3.68 17.89 6.91
N LEU A 331 2.73 17.74 5.98
CA LEU A 331 2.09 16.46 5.67
C LEU A 331 2.91 15.62 4.67
N PHE A 332 3.93 16.19 4.04
CA PHE A 332 4.81 15.48 3.09
C PHE A 332 5.97 14.79 3.83
N ASP A 333 5.66 13.65 4.46
CA ASP A 333 6.62 12.81 5.18
C ASP A 333 6.20 11.32 5.10
N VAL A 334 7.04 10.50 4.46
CA VAL A 334 6.76 9.09 4.14
C VAL A 334 7.81 8.17 4.76
N ASP A 335 7.38 7.05 5.32
CA ASP A 335 8.26 5.97 5.80
C ASP A 335 8.68 5.09 4.60
N ASP A 336 9.98 5.12 4.25
CA ASP A 336 10.56 4.36 3.12
C ASP A 336 11.59 3.30 3.58
N ALA A 337 11.39 2.75 4.79
CA ALA A 337 12.25 1.71 5.38
C ALA A 337 12.43 0.47 4.47
N ILE A 338 11.42 0.13 3.68
CA ILE A 338 11.47 -1.04 2.80
C ILE A 338 12.50 -0.92 1.67
N SER A 339 12.80 0.32 1.26
CA SER A 339 13.81 0.65 0.25
C SER A 339 15.20 0.85 0.87
N GLY A 340 15.32 0.74 2.20
CA GLY A 340 16.54 1.00 2.95
C GLY A 340 16.72 2.44 3.40
N ASN A 341 15.73 3.30 3.18
CA ASN A 341 15.74 4.71 3.58
C ASN A 341 15.03 4.90 4.93
N GLY A 342 15.26 6.03 5.60
CA GLY A 342 14.43 6.42 6.75
C GLY A 342 13.12 7.09 6.29
N ASN A 343 12.64 8.02 7.09
CA ASN A 343 11.61 8.96 6.64
C ASN A 343 12.15 9.84 5.52
N VAL A 344 11.35 10.02 4.47
CA VAL A 344 11.66 10.84 3.30
C VAL A 344 10.62 11.94 3.19
N ASN A 345 11.06 13.19 2.99
CA ASN A 345 10.20 14.32 2.64
C ASN A 345 10.14 14.47 1.11
N PRO A 346 9.00 14.16 0.45
CA PRO A 346 8.90 14.21 -1.01
C PRO A 346 9.17 15.60 -1.61
N LEU A 347 8.75 16.69 -0.93
CA LEU A 347 8.99 18.05 -1.42
C LEU A 347 10.49 18.36 -1.47
N GLN A 348 11.24 17.94 -0.45
CA GLN A 348 12.70 18.09 -0.43
C GLN A 348 13.39 17.18 -1.46
N LEU A 349 12.97 15.91 -1.52
CA LEU A 349 13.53 14.92 -2.44
C LEU A 349 13.41 15.39 -3.90
N PHE A 350 12.23 15.89 -4.27
CA PHE A 350 11.93 16.33 -5.64
C PHE A 350 12.27 17.79 -5.92
N ARG A 351 12.86 18.49 -4.95
CA ARG A 351 13.27 19.91 -5.04
C ARG A 351 12.11 20.83 -5.42
N ILE A 352 10.97 20.62 -4.78
CA ILE A 352 9.75 21.40 -4.96
C ILE A 352 9.78 22.67 -4.12
#